data_AF-A0A7J6QKB9-F1
#
_entry.id   AF-A0A7J6QKB9-F1
#
_cell.length_a   1.000
_cell.length_b   1.000
_cell.length_c   1.000
_cell.angle_alpha   90.00
_cell.angle_beta   90.00
_cell.angle_gamma   90.00
#
_symmetry.space_group_name_H-M   'P 1'
#
loop_
_entity.id
_entity.type
_entity.pdbx_description
1 polymer ?
#
loop_
_entity_poly.entity_id
_entity_poly.type
_entity_poly.pdbx_seq_one_letter_code
_entity_poly.pdbx_strand_id
1 'polypeptide(L)'
;MGDVRASLNALELACDLAMMGPGDASPFTLRLEHVKEAMETSSCGRHRLLGYDKNGDIHYDLASALQKSIRGSDKDAAAYWTTRMLHGGEPPEYVSRRLMRIASEDVGLADPQALQVAAAAHTATMATGMPECSTALLQAALYLCDAPKSNAVYVAYKNATRAIENATTDSEVPV
;
A
#
# COMPACT_ATOMS: atom_id res chain seq x y z
N MET A 1 -4.26 22.17 2.98
CA MET A 1 -5.44 22.57 3.77
C MET A 1 -5.93 21.32 4.49
N GLY A 2 -6.11 21.38 5.82
CA GLY A 2 -6.49 20.19 6.60
C GLY A 2 -7.90 19.70 6.26
N ASP A 3 -8.09 18.39 6.28
CA ASP A 3 -9.39 17.76 6.08
C ASP A 3 -10.29 18.02 7.30
N VAL A 4 -11.20 18.99 7.15
CA VAL A 4 -12.14 19.43 8.18
C VAL A 4 -13.02 18.28 8.69
N ARG A 5 -13.32 17.28 7.84
CA ARG A 5 -14.12 16.12 8.25
C ARG A 5 -13.33 15.21 9.17
N ALA A 6 -12.05 14.98 8.85
CA ALA A 6 -11.17 14.18 9.70
C ALA A 6 -10.99 14.83 11.08
N SER A 7 -10.85 16.16 11.14
CA SER A 7 -10.75 16.91 12.40
C SER A 7 -12.04 16.85 13.22
N LEU A 8 -13.21 16.91 12.57
CA LEU A 8 -14.50 16.83 13.26
C LEU A 8 -14.75 15.44 13.84
N ASN A 9 -14.46 14.38 13.06
CA ASN A 9 -14.64 13.00 13.52
C ASN A 9 -13.68 12.65 14.67
N ALA A 10 -12.44 13.16 14.63
CA ALA A 10 -11.49 12.99 15.73
C ALA A 10 -11.97 13.70 17.00
N LEU A 11 -12.60 14.86 16.88
CA LEU A 11 -13.16 15.59 18.02
C LEU A 11 -14.39 14.89 18.60
N GLU A 12 -15.28 14.37 17.76
CA GLU A 12 -16.47 13.61 18.19
C GLU A 12 -16.06 12.37 18.99
N LEU A 13 -15.10 11.60 18.49
CA LEU A 13 -14.56 10.43 19.20
C LEU A 13 -13.87 10.81 20.51
N ALA A 14 -13.17 11.95 20.57
CA ALA A 14 -12.55 12.44 21.79
C ALA A 14 -13.59 12.78 22.87
N CYS A 15 -14.73 13.33 22.45
CA CYS A 15 -15.86 13.58 23.34
C CYS A 15 -16.47 12.28 23.86
N ASP A 16 -16.69 11.29 22.99
CA ASP A 16 -17.23 9.98 23.38
C ASP A 16 -16.34 9.27 24.40
N LEU A 17 -15.02 9.24 24.16
CA LEU A 17 -14.05 8.65 25.09
C LEU A 17 -14.04 9.36 26.45
N ALA A 18 -14.13 10.70 26.43
CA ALA A 18 -14.19 11.49 27.66
C ALA A 18 -15.49 11.25 28.45
N MET A 19 -16.59 10.90 27.79
CA MET A 19 -17.88 10.58 28.41
C MET A 19 -17.95 9.15 28.98
N MET A 20 -17.08 8.23 28.54
CA MET A 20 -17.03 6.85 29.03
C MET A 20 -16.15 6.65 30.28
N GLY A 21 -15.48 7.69 30.77
CA GLY A 21 -14.67 7.64 31.99
C GLY A 21 -15.50 7.53 33.27
N PRO A 22 -14.93 7.02 34.38
CA PRO A 22 -15.65 6.86 35.65
C PRO A 22 -15.91 8.23 36.28
N GLY A 23 -17.10 8.78 36.03
CA GLY A 23 -17.53 10.08 36.55
C GLY A 23 -18.75 10.60 35.81
N ASP A 24 -19.92 10.10 36.18
CA ASP A 24 -21.21 10.60 35.70
C ASP A 24 -21.51 11.96 36.35
N ALA A 25 -20.91 13.05 35.83
CA ALA A 25 -21.34 14.41 36.13
C ALA A 25 -20.71 15.42 35.16
N SER A 26 -21.59 16.16 34.48
CA SER A 26 -21.24 17.43 33.82
C SER A 26 -20.58 18.41 34.82
N PRO A 27 -19.56 19.19 34.41
CA PRO A 27 -18.99 19.23 33.07
C PRO A 27 -17.91 18.15 32.86
N PHE A 28 -17.97 17.44 31.73
CA PHE A 28 -16.90 16.56 31.31
C PHE A 28 -15.68 17.39 30.89
N THR A 29 -14.48 16.91 31.24
CA THR A 29 -13.23 17.61 30.92
C THR A 29 -12.55 16.91 29.75
N LEU A 30 -12.44 17.60 28.61
CA LEU A 30 -11.65 17.12 27.49
C LEU A 30 -10.15 17.31 27.80
N ARG A 31 -9.46 16.21 28.09
CA ARG A 31 -8.02 16.20 28.38
C ARG A 31 -7.23 15.89 27.11
N LEU A 32 -5.97 16.31 27.11
CA LEU A 32 -5.05 16.05 25.99
C LEU A 32 -4.89 14.54 25.71
N GLU A 33 -5.04 13.69 26.73
CA GLU A 33 -5.04 12.23 26.56
C GLU A 33 -6.20 11.73 25.71
N HIS A 34 -7.43 12.24 25.91
CA HIS A 34 -8.59 11.89 25.11
C HIS A 34 -8.42 12.33 23.64
N VAL A 35 -7.82 13.49 23.41
CA VAL A 35 -7.54 13.98 22.04
C VAL A 35 -6.46 13.15 21.38
N LYS A 36 -5.41 12.74 22.11
CA LYS A 36 -4.37 11.86 21.58
C LYS A 36 -4.93 10.47 21.26
N GLU A 37 -5.70 9.90 22.17
CA GLU A 37 -6.34 8.60 21.99
C GLU A 37 -7.38 8.62 20.86
N ALA A 38 -8.15 9.69 20.72
CA ALA A 38 -9.08 9.86 19.63
C ALA A 38 -8.37 10.10 18.31
N MET A 39 -7.30 10.89 18.26
CA MET A 39 -6.47 11.06 17.06
C MET A 39 -5.81 9.75 16.66
N GLU A 40 -5.26 9.01 17.61
CA GLU A 40 -4.74 7.66 17.40
C GLU A 40 -5.85 6.72 16.94
N THR A 41 -7.06 6.80 17.48
CA THR A 41 -8.18 5.91 17.13
C THR A 41 -8.96 6.37 15.90
N SER A 42 -8.88 7.62 15.46
CA SER A 42 -9.44 8.10 14.19
C SER A 42 -8.44 7.86 13.05
N SER A 43 -7.15 7.94 13.33
CA SER A 43 -6.07 7.50 12.42
C SER A 43 -6.07 5.97 12.31
N CYS A 44 -6.22 5.28 13.45
CA CYS A 44 -6.18 3.81 13.55
C CYS A 44 -7.55 3.13 13.54
N GLY A 45 -8.67 3.85 13.46
CA GLY A 45 -10.02 3.26 13.42
C GLY A 45 -10.25 2.45 12.15
N ARG A 46 -9.51 2.82 11.09
CA ARG A 46 -9.31 1.99 9.89
C ARG A 46 -8.34 0.82 10.11
N HIS A 47 -7.31 0.99 10.93
CA HIS A 47 -6.33 -0.07 11.26
C HIS A 47 -6.92 -1.19 12.14
N ARG A 48 -7.77 -0.86 13.13
CA ARG A 48 -8.20 -1.82 14.17
C ARG A 48 -9.25 -2.82 13.70
N LEU A 49 -10.03 -2.49 12.65
CA LEU A 49 -11.08 -3.36 12.10
C LEU A 49 -10.55 -4.47 11.18
N LEU A 50 -9.29 -4.41 10.73
CA LEU A 50 -8.74 -5.32 9.71
C LEU A 50 -7.61 -6.23 10.22
N GLY A 51 -7.44 -6.33 11.54
CA GLY A 51 -6.48 -7.24 12.17
C GLY A 51 -5.03 -6.79 12.00
N TYR A 52 -4.80 -5.49 11.83
CA TYR A 52 -3.47 -4.94 11.61
C TYR A 52 -2.68 -4.89 12.93
N ASP A 53 -1.98 -5.98 13.21
CA ASP A 53 -1.10 -6.09 14.37
C ASP A 53 0.15 -5.21 14.20
N LYS A 54 0.62 -4.66 15.32
CA LYS A 54 1.73 -3.72 15.45
C LYS A 54 3.10 -4.31 15.06
N ASN A 55 3.15 -5.54 14.53
CA ASN A 55 4.35 -6.35 14.33
C ASN A 55 4.89 -6.42 12.90
N GLY A 56 4.34 -5.69 11.94
CA GLY A 56 5.01 -5.54 10.64
C GLY A 56 4.84 -6.72 9.65
N ASP A 57 4.42 -7.90 10.11
CA ASP A 57 4.32 -9.10 9.26
C ASP A 57 3.13 -9.06 8.29
N ILE A 58 2.00 -8.48 8.72
CA ILE A 58 0.76 -8.48 7.93
C ILE A 58 0.90 -7.66 6.64
N HIS A 59 1.70 -6.59 6.65
CA HIS A 59 1.95 -5.78 5.46
C HIS A 59 2.55 -6.61 4.32
N TYR A 60 3.53 -7.47 4.66
CA TYR A 60 4.18 -8.35 3.70
C TYR A 60 3.23 -9.41 3.17
N ASP A 61 2.38 -9.97 4.02
CA ASP A 61 1.38 -10.96 3.62
C ASP A 61 0.37 -10.35 2.65
N LEU A 62 -0.14 -9.15 2.92
CA LEU A 62 -1.07 -8.45 2.02
C LEU A 62 -0.41 -8.11 0.68
N ALA A 63 0.81 -7.58 0.71
CA ALA A 63 1.56 -7.24 -0.49
C ALA A 63 1.93 -8.48 -1.32
N SER A 64 2.17 -9.60 -0.65
CA SER A 64 2.43 -10.90 -1.29
C SER A 64 1.16 -11.50 -1.89
N ALA A 65 0.03 -11.38 -1.19
CA ALA A 65 -1.27 -11.80 -1.69
C ALA A 65 -1.66 -11.01 -2.95
N LEU A 66 -1.52 -9.68 -2.93
CA LEU A 66 -1.72 -8.82 -4.09
C LEU A 66 -0.86 -9.27 -5.29
N GLN A 67 0.44 -9.49 -5.08
CA GLN A 67 1.34 -9.92 -6.14
C GLN A 67 0.94 -11.29 -6.70
N LYS A 68 0.60 -12.27 -5.84
CA LYS A 68 0.15 -13.60 -6.29
C LYS A 68 -1.15 -13.51 -7.10
N SER A 69 -2.10 -12.68 -6.68
CA SER A 69 -3.36 -12.47 -7.41
C SER A 69 -3.12 -11.87 -8.78
N ILE A 70 -2.28 -10.84 -8.89
CA ILE A 70 -1.94 -10.23 -10.19
C ILE A 70 -1.19 -11.22 -11.07
N ARG A 71 -0.19 -11.95 -10.54
CA ARG A 71 0.54 -12.99 -11.28
C ARG A 71 -0.40 -14.10 -11.79
N GLY A 72 -1.36 -14.50 -10.96
CA GLY A 72 -2.40 -15.48 -11.31
C GLY A 72 -3.48 -14.96 -12.24
N SER A 73 -3.45 -13.66 -12.59
CA SER A 73 -4.47 -12.98 -13.39
C SER A 73 -5.89 -13.08 -12.79
N ASP A 74 -5.98 -13.10 -11.45
CA ASP A 74 -7.23 -13.06 -10.69
C ASP A 74 -7.61 -11.61 -10.36
N LYS A 75 -8.57 -11.06 -11.12
CA LYS A 75 -9.00 -9.66 -11.03
C LYS A 75 -9.73 -9.36 -9.73
N ASP A 76 -10.60 -10.26 -9.31
CA ASP A 76 -11.43 -10.06 -8.12
C ASP A 76 -10.53 -10.07 -6.88
N ALA A 77 -9.58 -11.01 -6.81
CA ALA A 77 -8.60 -11.03 -5.73
C ALA A 77 -7.66 -9.82 -5.78
N ALA A 78 -7.18 -9.41 -6.95
CA ALA A 78 -6.33 -8.22 -7.08
C ALA A 78 -7.05 -6.94 -6.62
N ALA A 79 -8.32 -6.79 -6.98
CA ALA A 79 -9.16 -5.69 -6.50
C ALA A 79 -9.33 -5.75 -4.98
N TYR A 80 -9.70 -6.92 -4.44
CA TYR A 80 -9.87 -7.13 -3.01
C TYR A 80 -8.61 -6.77 -2.22
N TRP A 81 -7.44 -7.30 -2.60
CA TRP A 81 -6.19 -7.05 -1.88
C TRP A 81 -5.73 -5.59 -1.99
N THR A 82 -5.88 -4.96 -3.15
CA THR A 82 -5.55 -3.54 -3.33
C THR A 82 -6.42 -2.67 -2.42
N THR A 83 -7.74 -2.88 -2.46
CA THR A 83 -8.68 -2.14 -1.60
C THR A 83 -8.46 -2.44 -0.12
N ARG A 84 -8.21 -3.70 0.25
CA ARG A 84 -7.92 -4.10 1.63
C ARG A 84 -6.65 -3.44 2.17
N MET A 85 -5.59 -3.34 1.37
CA MET A 85 -4.36 -2.64 1.75
C MET A 85 -4.65 -1.16 2.03
N LEU A 86 -5.33 -0.47 1.11
CA LEU A 86 -5.65 0.95 1.26
C LEU A 86 -6.57 1.24 2.45
N HIS A 87 -7.61 0.43 2.64
CA HIS A 87 -8.51 0.57 3.79
C HIS A 87 -7.88 0.10 5.10
N GLY A 88 -6.93 -0.84 5.04
CA GLY A 88 -6.14 -1.32 6.17
C GLY A 88 -5.12 -0.31 6.69
N GLY A 89 -4.91 0.79 5.97
CA GLY A 89 -3.99 1.85 6.36
C GLY A 89 -2.58 1.69 5.82
N GLU A 90 -2.37 0.83 4.81
CA GLU A 90 -1.11 0.84 4.06
C GLU A 90 -0.88 2.22 3.44
N PRO A 91 0.35 2.76 3.50
CA PRO A 91 0.70 3.94 2.74
C PRO A 91 0.43 3.72 1.25
N PRO A 92 -0.35 4.58 0.56
CA PRO A 92 -0.63 4.45 -0.87
C PRO A 92 0.65 4.41 -1.73
N GLU A 93 1.68 5.11 -1.27
CA GLU A 93 2.99 5.11 -1.91
C GLU A 93 3.66 3.73 -1.82
N TYR A 94 3.42 2.98 -0.74
CA TYR A 94 3.89 1.60 -0.65
C TYR A 94 3.19 0.71 -1.68
N VAL A 95 1.86 0.79 -1.77
CA VAL A 95 1.07 0.02 -2.76
C VAL A 95 1.52 0.33 -4.19
N SER A 96 1.67 1.61 -4.54
CA SER A 96 2.14 2.01 -5.88
C SER A 96 3.52 1.45 -6.23
N ARG A 97 4.48 1.46 -5.29
CA ARG A 97 5.82 0.86 -5.49
C ARG A 97 5.73 -0.65 -5.70
N ARG A 98 4.82 -1.33 -4.98
CA ARG A 98 4.55 -2.77 -5.20
C ARG A 98 4.02 -3.02 -6.61
N LEU A 99 3.10 -2.19 -7.12
CA LEU A 99 2.59 -2.31 -8.49
C LEU A 99 3.70 -2.10 -9.53
N MET A 100 4.58 -1.12 -9.34
CA MET A 100 5.75 -0.93 -10.23
C MET A 100 6.69 -2.14 -10.23
N ARG A 101 6.90 -2.75 -9.06
CA ARG A 101 7.69 -3.98 -8.95
C ARG A 101 7.03 -5.13 -9.72
N ILE A 102 5.72 -5.33 -9.54
CA ILE A 102 4.95 -6.37 -10.24
C ILE A 102 4.97 -6.15 -11.76
N ALA A 103 4.87 -4.90 -12.21
CA ALA A 103 4.93 -4.56 -13.63
C ALA A 103 6.24 -5.01 -14.30
N SER A 104 7.38 -4.85 -13.63
CA SER A 104 8.68 -5.27 -14.15
C SER A 104 8.99 -6.75 -13.91
N GLU A 105 8.47 -7.34 -12.84
CA GLU A 105 8.76 -8.73 -12.42
C GLU A 105 7.84 -9.77 -13.08
N ASP A 106 6.54 -9.50 -13.14
CA ASP A 106 5.52 -10.48 -13.51
C ASP A 106 4.89 -10.21 -14.89
N VAL A 107 4.96 -8.97 -15.39
CA VAL A 107 4.52 -8.60 -16.75
C VAL A 107 5.73 -8.44 -17.69
N GLY A 108 6.72 -7.65 -17.28
CA GLY A 108 8.01 -7.55 -17.93
C GLY A 108 7.92 -7.17 -19.41
N LEU A 109 8.64 -7.91 -20.26
CA LEU A 109 8.69 -7.65 -21.71
C LEU A 109 7.43 -8.11 -22.47
N ALA A 110 6.51 -8.83 -21.83
CA ALA A 110 5.28 -9.25 -22.50
C ALA A 110 4.36 -8.06 -22.77
N ASP A 111 4.37 -7.06 -21.89
CA ASP A 111 3.77 -5.75 -22.13
C ASP A 111 4.60 -4.63 -21.48
N PRO A 112 5.49 -3.97 -22.24
CA PRO A 112 6.32 -2.89 -21.72
C PRO A 112 5.55 -1.67 -21.22
N GLN A 113 4.29 -1.47 -21.64
CA GLN A 113 3.46 -0.35 -21.18
C GLN A 113 3.06 -0.50 -19.71
N ALA A 114 3.07 -1.71 -19.17
CA ALA A 114 2.73 -2.00 -17.78
C ALA A 114 3.53 -1.17 -16.76
N LEU A 115 4.83 -0.96 -17.00
CA LEU A 115 5.66 -0.14 -16.11
C LEU A 115 5.26 1.34 -16.19
N GLN A 116 4.90 1.83 -17.37
CA GLN A 116 4.43 3.21 -17.56
C GLN A 116 3.08 3.44 -16.88
N VAL A 117 2.15 2.48 -16.97
CA VAL A 117 0.86 2.53 -16.27
C VAL A 117 1.08 2.57 -14.75
N ALA A 118 1.94 1.69 -14.21
CA ALA A 118 2.24 1.68 -12.78
C ALA A 118 2.95 2.96 -12.31
N ALA A 119 3.87 3.51 -13.12
CA ALA A 119 4.55 4.77 -12.83
C ALA A 119 3.57 5.97 -12.85
N ALA A 120 2.65 6.01 -13.81
CA ALA A 120 1.61 7.03 -13.88
C ALA A 120 0.69 6.96 -12.65
N ALA A 121 0.32 5.75 -12.22
CA ALA A 121 -0.45 5.57 -10.99
C ALA A 121 0.33 6.01 -9.73
N HIS A 122 1.64 5.77 -9.68
CA HIS A 122 2.50 6.29 -8.60
C HIS A 122 2.52 7.83 -8.59
N THR A 123 2.72 8.48 -9.74
CA THR A 123 2.68 9.95 -9.83
C THR A 123 1.31 10.50 -9.44
N ALA A 124 0.21 9.88 -9.90
CA ALA A 124 -1.14 10.26 -9.51
C ALA A 124 -1.32 10.14 -7.99
N THR A 125 -0.81 9.06 -7.39
CA THR A 125 -0.85 8.84 -5.95
C THR A 125 -0.13 9.94 -5.18
N MET A 126 1.07 10.31 -5.60
CA MET A 126 1.82 11.40 -4.96
C MET A 126 1.15 12.76 -5.13
N ALA A 127 0.45 12.98 -6.26
CA ALA A 127 -0.19 14.25 -6.56
C ALA A 127 -1.53 14.44 -5.83
N THR A 128 -2.34 13.38 -5.73
CA THR A 128 -3.71 13.49 -5.19
C THR A 128 -3.83 13.00 -3.75
N GLY A 129 -3.03 12.00 -3.34
CA GLY A 129 -3.21 11.32 -2.06
C GLY A 129 -4.55 10.58 -1.94
N MET A 130 -4.82 10.03 -0.75
CA MET A 130 -6.10 9.39 -0.42
C MET A 130 -7.15 10.44 -0.04
N PRO A 131 -8.43 10.22 -0.38
CA PRO A 131 -9.00 9.02 -1.01
C PRO A 131 -8.89 8.95 -2.55
N GLU A 132 -8.55 10.04 -3.23
CA GLU A 132 -8.64 10.19 -4.69
C GLU A 132 -7.70 9.23 -5.45
N CYS A 133 -6.54 8.88 -4.89
CA CYS A 133 -5.58 7.98 -5.53
C CYS A 133 -6.02 6.51 -5.58
N SER A 134 -7.03 6.13 -4.79
CA SER A 134 -7.47 4.74 -4.67
C SER A 134 -7.87 4.11 -6.01
N THR A 135 -8.55 4.87 -6.86
CA THR A 135 -8.99 4.43 -8.18
C THR A 135 -7.82 4.32 -9.17
N ALA A 136 -6.82 5.20 -9.09
CA ALA A 136 -5.61 5.12 -9.92
C ALA A 136 -4.80 3.86 -9.60
N LEU A 137 -4.66 3.52 -8.31
CA LEU A 137 -3.98 2.29 -7.88
C LEU A 137 -4.75 1.04 -8.28
N LEU A 138 -6.07 1.03 -8.12
CA LEU A 138 -6.91 -0.09 -8.54
C LEU A 138 -6.89 -0.28 -10.06
N GLN A 139 -6.94 0.81 -10.83
CA GLN A 139 -6.83 0.77 -12.29
C GLN A 139 -5.50 0.12 -12.72
N ALA A 140 -4.39 0.52 -12.11
CA ALA A 140 -3.09 -0.10 -12.41
C ALA A 140 -3.05 -1.58 -12.00
N ALA A 141 -3.58 -1.95 -10.84
CA ALA A 141 -3.64 -3.35 -10.41
C ALA A 141 -4.44 -4.23 -11.39
N LEU A 142 -5.59 -3.76 -11.86
CA LEU A 142 -6.43 -4.46 -12.84
C LEU A 142 -5.76 -4.53 -14.21
N TYR A 143 -5.10 -3.47 -14.66
CA TYR A 143 -4.31 -3.47 -15.89
C TYR A 143 -3.22 -4.55 -15.84
N LEU A 144 -2.44 -4.60 -14.76
CA LEU A 144 -1.38 -5.60 -14.59
C LEU A 144 -1.94 -7.03 -14.52
N CYS A 145 -3.16 -7.17 -13.99
CA CYS A 145 -3.87 -8.44 -13.94
C CYS A 145 -4.24 -8.94 -15.34
N ASP A 146 -4.68 -8.06 -16.23
CA ASP A 146 -5.01 -8.35 -17.63
C ASP A 146 -3.79 -8.53 -18.55
N ALA A 147 -2.68 -7.87 -18.23
CA ALA A 147 -1.50 -7.88 -19.08
C ALA A 147 -0.92 -9.30 -19.26
N PRO A 148 -0.36 -9.63 -20.44
CA PRO A 148 0.33 -10.89 -20.64
C PRO A 148 1.52 -11.01 -19.66
N LYS A 149 1.75 -12.20 -19.10
CA LYS A 149 2.75 -12.39 -18.03
C LYS A 149 4.10 -12.83 -18.60
N SER A 150 5.18 -12.27 -18.09
CA SER A 150 6.55 -12.72 -18.36
C SER A 150 7.49 -12.29 -17.25
N ASN A 151 8.21 -13.28 -16.69
CA ASN A 151 9.26 -13.06 -15.71
C ASN A 151 10.67 -13.07 -16.33
N ALA A 152 10.78 -13.01 -17.66
CA ALA A 152 12.06 -13.14 -18.36
C ALA A 152 13.09 -12.09 -17.91
N VAL A 153 12.66 -10.84 -17.69
CA VAL A 153 13.52 -9.76 -17.19
C VAL A 153 14.05 -10.08 -15.79
N TYR A 154 13.17 -10.53 -14.89
CA TYR A 154 13.53 -10.87 -13.53
C TYR A 154 14.51 -12.06 -13.49
N VAL A 155 14.26 -13.10 -14.29
CA VAL A 155 15.16 -14.26 -14.41
C VAL A 155 16.51 -13.86 -14.99
N ALA A 156 16.53 -13.04 -16.05
CA ALA A 156 17.76 -12.54 -16.66
C ALA A 156 18.60 -11.74 -15.66
N TYR A 157 17.97 -10.83 -14.91
CA TYR A 157 18.65 -10.06 -13.85
C TYR A 157 19.25 -11.00 -12.79
N LYS A 158 18.47 -11.95 -12.28
CA LYS A 158 18.94 -12.91 -11.27
C LYS A 158 20.12 -13.76 -11.75
N ASN A 159 20.09 -14.19 -13.02
CA ASN A 159 21.18 -14.96 -13.61
C ASN A 159 22.44 -14.10 -13.79
N ALA A 160 22.29 -12.84 -14.24
CA ALA A 160 23.40 -11.91 -14.35
C ALA A 160 24.03 -11.60 -12.99
N THR A 161 23.23 -11.35 -11.95
CA THR A 161 23.72 -11.16 -10.58
C THR A 161 24.53 -12.36 -10.09
N ARG A 162 24.02 -13.59 -10.30
CA ARG A 162 24.75 -14.81 -9.93
C ARG A 162 26.07 -14.96 -10.69
N ALA A 163 26.10 -14.59 -11.97
CA ALA A 163 27.32 -14.64 -12.75
C ALA A 163 28.37 -13.66 -12.21
N ILE A 164 27.96 -12.45 -11.81
CA ILE A 164 28.83 -11.43 -11.20
C ILE A 164 29.35 -11.91 -9.83
N GLU A 165 28.49 -12.47 -8.98
CA GLU A 165 28.89 -12.97 -7.65
C GLU A 165 29.92 -14.12 -7.73
N ASN A 166 29.89 -14.91 -8.79
CA ASN A 166 30.84 -15.99 -9.03
C ASN A 166 32.06 -15.58 -9.87
N ALA A 167 32.08 -14.35 -10.40
CA ALA A 167 33.19 -13.87 -11.21
C ALA A 167 34.37 -13.50 -10.30
N THR A 168 35.57 -13.94 -10.67
CA THR A 168 36.82 -13.44 -10.07
C THR A 168 37.07 -12.01 -10.57
N THR A 169 37.61 -11.15 -9.69
CA THR A 169 37.78 -9.68 -9.85
C THR A 169 38.57 -9.22 -11.09
N ASP A 170 39.06 -10.14 -11.92
CA ASP A 170 40.01 -9.93 -13.03
C ASP A 170 39.35 -10.04 -14.42
N SER A 171 38.02 -9.92 -14.48
CA SER A 171 37.30 -9.96 -15.77
C SER A 171 37.47 -8.60 -16.49
N GLU A 172 38.44 -8.51 -17.39
CA GLU A 172 38.67 -7.30 -18.20
C GLU A 172 37.43 -6.94 -19.05
N VAL A 173 37.09 -5.64 -19.09
CA VAL A 173 36.00 -5.13 -19.95
C VAL A 173 36.49 -5.17 -21.40
N PRO A 174 35.80 -5.87 -22.32
CA PRO A 174 36.19 -5.88 -23.73
C PRO A 174 36.20 -4.46 -24.30
N VAL A 175 37.28 -4.12 -24.99
CA VAL A 175 37.52 -2.80 -25.64
C VAL A 175 36.75 -2.65 -26.94
#